data_AF-A0A848TIT6-F1
#
_entry.id   AF-A0A848TIT6-F1
#
_cell.length_a   1.000
_cell.length_b   1.000
_cell.length_c   1.000
_cell.angle_alpha   90.00
_cell.angle_beta   90.00
_cell.angle_gamma   90.00
#
_symmetry.space_group_name_H-M   'P 1'
#
loop_
_entity.id
_entity.type
_entity.pdbx_description
1 polymer ?
#
loop_
_entity_poly.entity_id
_entity_poly.type
_entity_poly.pdbx_seq_one_letter_code
_entity_poly.pdbx_strand_id
1 'polypeptide(L)' 'MSYSLNEVEATAKKAARGAGYPWGLAEEAAKATRWLCAHDID' A
#
# COMPACT_ATOMS: atom_id res chain seq x y z
N MET A 1 -3.42 12.09 -11.25
CA MET A 1 -2.45 12.36 -10.16
C MET A 1 -1.48 11.20 -10.19
N SER A 2 -0.23 11.40 -10.61
CA SER A 2 0.75 10.30 -10.69
C SER A 2 1.43 10.17 -9.33
N TYR A 3 0.96 9.24 -8.50
CA TYR A 3 1.61 8.94 -7.22
C TYR A 3 2.89 8.15 -7.48
N SER A 4 3.95 8.43 -6.72
CA SER A 4 5.12 7.55 -6.75
C SER A 4 4.79 6.23 -6.04
N LEU A 5 5.40 5.12 -6.49
CA LEU A 5 5.20 3.80 -5.88
C LEU A 5 5.52 3.77 -4.37
N ASN A 6 6.42 4.65 -3.92
CA ASN A 6 6.76 4.80 -2.50
C ASN A 6 5.65 5.50 -1.72
N GLU A 7 5.01 6.51 -2.31
CA GLU A 7 3.85 7.18 -1.69
C GLU A 7 2.64 6.26 -1.60
N VAL A 8 2.40 5.44 -2.63
CA VAL A 8 1.35 4.41 -2.63
C VAL A 8 1.58 3.43 -1.48
N GLU A 9 2.78 2.86 -1.37
CA GLU A 9 3.12 1.91 -0.31
C GLU A 9 2.95 2.53 1.08
N ALA A 10 3.50 3.73 1.30
CA ALA A 10 3.40 4.42 2.59
C ALA A 10 1.95 4.75 2.96
N THR A 11 1.13 5.12 1.98
CA THR A 11 -0.29 5.45 2.17
C THR A 11 -1.10 4.19 2.48
N ALA A 12 -0.91 3.12 1.71
CA ALA A 12 -1.57 1.84 1.92
C ALA A 12 -1.21 1.24 3.30
N LYS A 13 0.05 1.32 3.71
CA LYS A 13 0.49 0.86 5.04
C LYS A 13 -0.21 1.64 6.15
N LYS A 14 -0.29 2.97 6.04
CA LYS A 14 -0.99 3.82 7.02
C LYS A 14 -2.48 3.53 7.05
N ALA A 15 -3.12 3.34 5.90
CA ALA A 15 -4.54 3.00 5.80
C ALA A 15 -4.84 1.65 6.46
N ALA A 16 -4.04 0.61 6.17
CA ALA A 16 -4.18 -0.70 6.80
C ALA A 16 -3.98 -0.64 8.32
N ARG A 17 -3.01 0.16 8.80
CA ARG A 17 -2.83 0.40 10.24
C ARG A 17 -4.01 1.16 10.86
N GLY A 18 -4.55 2.16 10.17
CA GLY A 18 -5.74 2.89 10.59
C GLY A 18 -7.00 2.02 10.66
N ALA A 19 -7.08 0.98 9.81
CA ALA A 19 -8.13 -0.04 9.83
C ALA A 19 -7.94 -1.09 10.95
N GLY A 20 -6.87 -1.02 11.74
CA GLY A 20 -6.62 -1.93 12.87
C GLY A 20 -5.86 -3.21 12.51
N TYR A 21 -5.36 -3.36 11.27
CA TYR A 21 -4.57 -4.53 10.90
C TYR A 21 -3.22 -4.58 11.64
N PRO A 22 -2.72 -5.78 11.99
CA PRO A 22 -1.39 -5.94 12.57
C PRO A 22 -0.30 -5.47 11.59
N TRP A 23 0.87 -5.08 12.12
CA TRP A 23 1.97 -4.54 11.31
C TRP A 23 2.37 -5.43 10.14
N GLY A 24 2.48 -6.75 10.36
CA GLY A 24 2.82 -7.69 9.29
C GLY A 24 1.81 -7.65 8.14
N LEU A 25 0.51 -7.67 8.45
CA LEU A 25 -0.53 -7.63 7.42
C LEU A 25 -0.60 -6.25 6.72
N ALA A 26 -0.34 -5.17 7.46
CA ALA A 26 -0.26 -3.84 6.88
C ALA A 26 0.93 -3.67 5.92
N GLU A 27 2.05 -4.35 6.16
CA GLU A 27 3.19 -4.38 5.24
C GLU A 27 2.89 -5.16 3.97
N GLU A 28 2.25 -6.31 4.10
CA GLU A 28 1.90 -7.14 2.95
C GLU A 28 0.84 -6.44 2.08
N ALA A 29 -0.16 -5.81 2.70
CA ALA A 29 -1.15 -4.99 1.98
C ALA A 29 -0.48 -3.84 1.20
N ALA A 30 0.47 -3.14 1.83
CA ALA A 30 1.17 -2.03 1.19
C ALA A 30 2.02 -2.47 -0.02
N LYS A 31 2.75 -3.59 0.10
CA LYS A 31 3.52 -4.17 -1.00
C LYS A 31 2.61 -4.65 -2.13
N ALA A 32 1.49 -5.27 -1.80
CA ALA A 32 0.50 -5.73 -2.78
C ALA A 32 -0.08 -4.55 -3.57
N THR A 33 -0.50 -3.49 -2.88
CA THR A 33 -0.99 -2.26 -3.54
C THR A 33 0.09 -1.64 -4.43
N ARG A 34 1.34 -1.56 -3.95
CA ARG A 34 2.46 -1.07 -4.77
C ARG A 34 2.67 -1.92 -6.02
N TRP A 35 2.56 -3.24 -5.91
CA TRP A 35 2.72 -4.15 -7.04
C TRP A 35 1.60 -3.94 -8.08
N LEU A 36 0.35 -3.78 -7.64
CA LEU A 36 -0.79 -3.50 -8.53
C LEU A 36 -0.58 -2.19 -9.31
N CYS A 37 -0.26 -1.09 -8.60
CA CYS A 37 0.01 0.20 -9.25
C CYS A 37 1.24 0.15 -10.18
N ALA A 38 2.25 -0.66 -9.88
CA ALA A 38 3.42 -0.80 -10.74
C ALA A 38 3.12 -1.54 -12.06
N HIS A 39 2.04 -2.33 -12.09
CA HIS A 39 1.61 -3.06 -13.28
C HIS A 39 0.37 -2.42 -13.94
N ASP A 40 -0.06 -1.24 -13.49
CA ASP A 40 -1.26 -0.53 -13.99
C ASP A 40 -2.54 -1.39 -13.81
N ILE A 41 -2.63 -2.09 -12.67
CA ILE A 41 -3.76 -2.96 -12.28
C ILE A 41 -4.42 -2.46 -10.98
N ASP A 42 -4.30 -1.16 -10.71
CA ASP A 42 -4.92 -0.51 -9.53
C ASP A 42 -6.37 -0.04 -9.75
#